data_AF-A0A2Z6DZ41-F1
#
_entry.id   AF-A0A2Z6DZ41-F1
#
_cell.length_a   1.000
_cell.length_b   1.000
_cell.length_c   1.000
_cell.angle_alpha   90.00
_cell.angle_beta   90.00
_cell.angle_gamma   90.00
#
_symmetry.space_group_name_H-M   'P 1'
#
loop_
_entity.id
_entity.type
_entity.pdbx_description
1 polymer ?
#
loop_
_entity_poly.entity_id
_entity_poly.type
_entity_poly.pdbx_seq_one_letter_code
_entity_poly.pdbx_strand_id
1 'polypeptide(L)' 'MRAPPPAIAPGFVSGWWLGVRRGVIARNGRPVAKLVPIDMASTGKRIGVAKGKFEVPDNIDAHNEEITRLFLGGQQP' A
#
# COMPACT_ATOMS: atom_id res chain seq x y z
N MET A 1 29.16 20.12 -24.41
CA MET A 1 29.53 18.71 -24.68
C MET A 1 29.13 17.87 -23.49
N ARG A 2 28.10 17.04 -23.62
CA ARG A 2 27.60 16.15 -22.55
C ARG A 2 28.26 14.79 -22.74
N ALA A 3 28.92 14.26 -21.72
CA ALA A 3 29.55 12.94 -21.78
C ALA A 3 28.49 11.86 -22.09
N PRO A 4 28.80 10.84 -22.90
CA PRO A 4 27.87 9.75 -23.18
C PRO A 4 27.56 8.96 -21.90
N PRO A 5 26.32 8.44 -21.74
CA PRO A 5 25.98 7.60 -20.59
C PRO A 5 26.84 6.31 -20.60
N PRO A 6 27.28 5.81 -19.43
CA PRO A 6 28.06 4.59 -19.38
C PRO A 6 27.22 3.39 -19.84
N ALA A 7 27.82 2.55 -20.68
CA ALA A 7 27.24 1.30 -21.12
C ALA A 7 27.00 0.39 -19.89
N ILE A 8 25.76 -0.05 -19.73
CA ILE A 8 25.33 -0.94 -18.65
C ILE A 8 25.98 -2.30 -18.88
N ALA A 9 26.92 -2.69 -18.02
CA ALA A 9 27.38 -4.07 -17.94
C ALA A 9 26.27 -4.94 -17.33
N PRO A 10 26.05 -6.17 -17.82
CA PRO A 10 25.04 -7.05 -17.26
C PRO A 10 25.53 -7.55 -15.89
N GLY A 11 24.86 -7.10 -14.82
CA GLY A 11 24.91 -7.81 -13.53
C GLY A 11 25.31 -7.03 -12.28
N PHE A 12 25.10 -5.71 -12.14
CA PHE A 12 25.34 -5.08 -10.83
C PHE A 12 24.35 -3.94 -10.45
N VAL A 13 23.53 -4.28 -9.44
CA VAL A 13 22.73 -3.53 -8.45
C VAL A 13 21.77 -2.40 -8.89
N SER A 14 20.51 -2.83 -8.98
CA SER A 14 19.28 -2.13 -8.60
C SER A 14 19.37 -1.43 -7.23
N GLY A 15 19.82 -0.18 -7.23
CA GLY A 15 19.88 0.65 -6.03
C GLY A 15 20.34 2.09 -6.29
N TRP A 16 20.97 2.31 -7.43
CA TRP A 16 21.22 3.63 -7.97
C TRP A 16 19.98 4.03 -8.77
N TRP A 17 19.38 5.18 -8.44
CA TRP A 17 18.07 5.70 -8.89
C TRP A 17 16.82 5.35 -8.05
N LEU A 18 16.91 5.37 -6.73
CA LEU A 18 15.83 5.95 -5.93
C LEU A 18 16.37 6.43 -4.59
N GLY A 19 16.05 7.67 -4.20
CA GLY A 19 16.53 8.29 -2.96
C GLY A 19 15.92 7.64 -1.71
N VAL A 20 16.36 6.44 -1.35
CA VAL A 20 15.84 5.71 -0.19
C VAL A 20 16.67 6.05 1.05
N ARG A 21 16.11 6.89 1.92
CA ARG A 21 16.79 7.36 3.14
C ARG A 21 16.58 6.36 4.29
N ARG A 22 17.69 5.78 4.77
CA ARG A 22 17.72 5.00 6.02
C ARG A 22 17.84 5.94 7.21
N GLY A 23 17.20 5.61 8.33
CA GLY A 23 17.20 6.42 9.55
C GLY A 23 17.34 5.59 10.83
N VAL A 24 17.81 6.22 11.91
CA VAL A 24 17.88 5.61 13.25
C VAL A 24 16.97 6.41 14.18
N ILE A 25 16.09 5.73 14.89
CA ILE A 25 15.23 6.33 15.91
C ILE A 25 15.95 6.20 17.25
N ALA A 26 16.20 7.32 17.92
CA ALA A 26 16.83 7.37 19.23
C ALA A 26 15.88 7.95 20.28
N ARG A 27 15.95 7.42 21.49
CA ARG A 27 15.27 7.95 22.68
C ARG A 27 16.32 8.32 23.72
N ASN A 28 16.34 9.56 24.18
CA ASN A 28 17.35 10.09 25.12
C ASN A 28 18.79 9.87 24.65
N GLY A 29 19.06 10.11 23.37
CA GLY A 29 20.38 9.90 22.76
C GLY A 29 20.78 8.44 22.54
N ARG A 30 19.95 7.47 22.96
CA ARG A 30 20.19 6.04 22.75
C ARG A 30 19.41 5.53 21.55
N PRO A 31 20.06 4.92 20.55
CA PRO A 31 19.37 4.32 19.41
C PRO A 31 18.50 3.16 19.88
N VAL A 32 17.23 3.16 19.51
CA VAL A 32 16.24 2.14 19.92
C VAL A 32 15.62 1.40 18.73
N ALA A 33 15.69 1.95 17.52
CA ALA A 33 15.23 1.27 16.31
C ALA A 33 15.94 1.79 15.05
N LYS A 34 15.90 0.97 13.99
CA LYS A 34 16.43 1.33 12.67
C LYS A 34 15.31 1.27 11.64
N LEU A 35 15.15 2.35 10.89
CA LEU A 35 14.28 2.40 9.73
C LEU A 35 15.03 1.78 8.54
N VAL A 36 14.53 0.66 8.06
CA VAL A 36 15.03 -0.02 6.86
C VAL A 36 13.94 0.09 5.79
N PRO A 37 14.31 0.34 4.53
CA PRO A 37 13.34 0.38 3.46
C PRO A 37 12.74 -1.01 3.29
N ILE A 38 11.43 -1.05 3.12
CA ILE A 38 10.75 -2.24 2.65
C ILE A 38 10.62 -2.07 1.14
N ASP A 39 10.95 -3.12 0.40
CA ASP A 39 10.72 -3.14 -1.04
C ASP A 39 9.22 -2.93 -1.28
N MET A 40 8.87 -1.78 -1.84
CA MET A 40 7.53 -1.54 -2.33
C MET A 40 7.34 -2.37 -3.59
N ALA A 41 6.98 -3.64 -3.42
CA ALA A 41 6.37 -4.37 -4.52
C ALA A 41 5.16 -3.54 -4.94
N SER A 42 5.16 -3.06 -6.18
CA SER A 42 4.00 -2.37 -6.72
C SER A 42 2.84 -3.34 -6.60
N THR A 43 1.92 -3.08 -5.67
CA THR A 43 0.65 -3.80 -5.64
C THR A 43 -0.11 -3.21 -6.81
N GLY A 44 0.14 -3.76 -8.01
CA GLY A 44 -0.66 -3.46 -9.19
C GLY A 44 -2.13 -3.61 -8.84
N LYS A 45 -3.01 -2.92 -9.57
CA LYS A 45 -4.46 -3.04 -9.37
C LYS A 45 -4.86 -4.52 -9.52
N ARG A 46 -5.21 -5.18 -8.41
CA ARG A 46 -5.59 -6.60 -8.39
C ARG A 46 -7.08 -6.72 -8.65
N ILE A 47 -7.47 -6.64 -9.92
CA ILE A 47 -8.86 -6.88 -10.32
C ILE A 47 -9.17 -8.37 -10.16
N GLY A 48 -10.28 -8.71 -9.51
CA GLY A 48 -10.73 -10.10 -9.35
C GLY A 48 -10.04 -10.90 -8.25
N VAL A 49 -9.35 -10.25 -7.29
CA VAL A 49 -8.70 -10.94 -6.15
C VAL A 49 -9.65 -11.80 -5.33
N ALA A 50 -10.94 -11.45 -5.30
CA ALA A 50 -12.00 -12.17 -4.62
C ALA A 50 -12.98 -12.87 -5.58
N LYS A 51 -12.61 -13.11 -6.85
CA LYS A 51 -13.50 -13.77 -7.82
C LYS A 51 -13.91 -15.14 -7.30
N GLY A 52 -15.22 -15.37 -7.22
CA GLY A 52 -15.80 -16.63 -6.71
C GLY A 52 -15.60 -16.84 -5.20
N LYS A 53 -15.12 -15.84 -4.46
CA LYS A 53 -15.05 -15.84 -2.99
C LYS A 53 -16.24 -15.12 -2.35
N PHE A 54 -17.02 -14.41 -3.15
CA PHE A 54 -18.22 -13.71 -2.73
C PHE A 54 -19.29 -13.89 -3.80
N GLU A 55 -20.51 -14.18 -3.36
CA GLU A 55 -21.70 -14.16 -4.21
C GLU A 55 -22.32 -12.77 -4.11
N VAL A 56 -22.43 -12.08 -5.24
CA VAL A 56 -23.11 -10.78 -5.29
C VAL A 56 -24.61 -11.05 -5.34
N PRO A 57 -25.40 -10.57 -4.35
CA PRO A 57 -26.85 -10.74 -4.38
C PRO A 57 -27.46 -9.89 -5.48
N ASP A 58 -28.63 -10.30 -5.98
CA ASP A 58 -29.35 -9.58 -7.03
C ASP A 58 -29.77 -8.16 -6.61
N ASN A 59 -29.95 -7.94 -5.30
CA ASN A 59 -30.26 -6.64 -4.72
C ASN A 59 -29.34 -6.35 -3.52
N ILE A 60 -28.41 -5.42 -3.71
CA ILE A 60 -27.48 -4.97 -2.66
C ILE A 60 -28.13 -4.02 -1.66
N ASP A 61 -29.25 -3.39 -2.03
CA ASP A 61 -29.94 -2.38 -1.23
C ASP A 61 -31.04 -2.97 -0.33
N ALA A 62 -31.31 -4.28 -0.43
CA ALA A 62 -32.42 -4.95 0.25
C ALA A 62 -32.42 -4.75 1.78
N HIS A 63 -31.24 -4.55 2.38
CA HIS A 63 -31.08 -4.40 3.83
C HIS A 63 -30.70 -2.98 4.26
N ASN A 64 -30.78 -1.99 3.37
CA ASN A 64 -30.34 -0.62 3.67
C ASN A 64 -31.06 -0.01 4.86
N GLU A 65 -32.37 -0.26 5.03
CA GLU A 65 -33.14 0.28 6.16
C GLU A 65 -32.67 -0.28 7.51
N GLU A 66 -32.42 -1.60 7.57
CA GLU A 66 -31.92 -2.26 8.76
C GLU A 66 -30.51 -1.76 9.13
N ILE A 67 -29.62 -1.70 8.13
CA ILE A 67 -28.28 -1.14 8.27
C ILE A 67 -28.36 0.30 8.79
N THR A 68 -29.22 1.12 8.19
CA THR A 68 -29.39 2.53 8.59
C THR A 68 -29.78 2.64 10.07
N ARG A 69 -30.70 1.79 10.56
CA ARG A 69 -31.09 1.80 11.98
C ARG A 69 -29.93 1.40 12.89
N LEU A 70 -29.10 0.43 12.49
CA LEU A 70 -27.91 0.01 13.26
C LEU A 70 -26.87 1.13 13.36
N PHE A 71 -26.64 1.88 12.28
CA PHE A 71 -25.62 2.93 12.23
C PHE A 71 -26.09 4.29 12.77
N LEU A 72 -27.38 4.63 12.64
CA LEU A 72 -27.95 5.92 13.07
C LEU A 72 -28.73 5.83 14.40
N GLY A 73 -28.61 4.72 15.13
CA GLY A 73 -29.24 4.56 16.45
C GLY A 73 -30.77 4.61 16.42
N GLY A 74 -31.39 4.16 15.33
CA GLY A 74 -32.85 4.13 15.19
C GLY A 74 -33.52 5.48 14.90
N GLN A 75 -32.77 6.56 14.64
CA GLN A 75 -33.35 7.81 14.16
C GLN A 75 -33.49 7.77 12.63
N GLN A 76 -34.66 7.34 12.17
CA GLN A 76 -35.15 7.65 10.83
C GLN A 76 -35.70 9.10 10.87
N PRO A 77 -35.60 9.91 9.79
CA PRO A 77 -36.00 11.33 9.81
C PRO A 77 -37.46 11.56 10.24
#